data_AF-A0A352GHM0-F1
#
_entry.id   AF-A0A352GHM0-F1
#
_cell.length_a   1.000
_cell.length_b   1.000
_cell.length_c   1.000
_cell.angle_alpha   90.00
_cell.angle_beta   90.00
_cell.angle_gamma   90.00
#
_symmetry.space_group_name_H-M   'P 1'
#
loop_
_entity.id
_entity.type
_entity.pdbx_description
1 polymer ?
#
loop_
_entity_poly.entity_id
_entity_poly.type
_entity_poly.pdbx_seq_one_letter_code
_entity_poly.pdbx_strand_id
1 'polypeptide(L)'
;GMYVWADDGRRFLDMGSGIAVNSLGHCHPKLVAALTEQANTLWHVSNLYRIAGQERVAEILVANSFADTVFFNNSGAEAVEASIKMARRYH
;
A
#
# COMPACT_ATOMS: atom_id res chain seq x y z
N GLY A 1 5.91 12.70 -10.28
CA GLY A 1 5.21 13.93 -9.88
C GLY A 1 3.78 13.87 -10.37
N MET A 2 3.16 15.02 -10.63
CA MET A 2 1.76 15.09 -11.09
C MET A 2 1.61 15.06 -12.63
N TYR A 3 2.71 15.00 -13.38
CA TYR A 3 2.67 14.94 -14.83
C TYR A 3 2.98 13.53 -15.32
N VAL A 4 2.29 13.13 -16.39
CA VAL A 4 2.53 11.92 -17.17
C VAL A 4 2.73 12.29 -18.63
N TRP A 5 3.42 11.43 -19.37
CA TRP A 5 3.72 11.62 -20.79
C TRP A 5 3.14 10.46 -21.58
N ALA A 6 2.45 10.78 -22.67
CA ALA A 6 2.05 9.79 -23.66
C ALA A 6 3.21 9.47 -24.61
N ASP A 7 3.09 8.37 -25.36
CA ASP A 7 4.12 7.92 -26.30
C ASP A 7 4.41 8.94 -27.43
N ASP A 8 3.44 9.79 -27.74
CA ASP A 8 3.59 10.90 -28.71
C ASP A 8 4.25 12.16 -28.10
N GLY A 9 4.71 12.08 -26.86
CA GLY A 9 5.39 13.16 -26.15
C GLY A 9 4.47 14.19 -25.50
N ARG A 10 3.14 14.11 -25.67
CA ARG A 10 2.20 15.02 -24.99
C ARG A 10 2.26 14.84 -23.48
N ARG A 11 2.33 15.95 -22.75
CA ARG A 11 2.35 16.01 -21.29
C ARG A 11 0.95 16.30 -20.74
N PHE A 12 0.50 15.49 -19.80
CA PHE A 12 -0.79 15.63 -19.13
C PHE A 12 -0.58 15.90 -17.65
N LEU A 13 -1.32 16.87 -17.11
CA LEU A 13 -1.48 17.02 -15.66
C LEU A 13 -2.46 15.93 -15.19
N ASP A 14 -1.98 15.00 -14.38
CA ASP A 14 -2.79 13.91 -13.85
C ASP A 14 -3.67 14.41 -12.70
N MET A 15 -4.96 14.59 -13.01
CA MET A 15 -6.00 14.89 -12.01
C MET A 15 -6.82 13.63 -11.62
N GLY A 16 -6.49 12.46 -12.17
CA GLY A 16 -7.16 11.20 -11.85
C GLY A 16 -6.42 10.39 -10.78
N SER A 17 -5.10 10.57 -10.67
CA SER A 17 -4.23 9.88 -9.71
C SER A 17 -4.35 8.35 -9.80
N GLY A 18 -4.58 7.82 -11.01
CA GLY A 18 -4.82 6.38 -11.21
C GLY A 18 -6.02 5.86 -10.41
N ILE A 19 -7.15 6.57 -10.41
CA ILE A 19 -8.32 6.29 -9.57
C ILE A 19 -7.94 6.42 -8.08
N ALA A 20 -7.41 7.59 -7.71
CA ALA A 20 -7.00 7.96 -6.35
C ALA A 20 -5.92 7.06 -5.70
N VAL A 21 -5.17 6.28 -6.48
CA VAL A 21 -4.08 5.41 -6.01
C VAL A 21 -2.78 6.18 -5.78
N ASN A 22 -2.38 7.03 -6.72
CA ASN A 22 -1.07 7.70 -6.73
C ASN A 22 -1.07 8.96 -5.86
N SER A 23 -1.44 8.83 -4.58
CA SER A 23 -1.63 9.95 -3.64
C SER A 23 -0.41 10.84 -3.44
N LEU A 24 0.81 10.31 -3.64
CA LEU A 24 2.07 11.06 -3.58
C LEU A 24 2.66 11.39 -4.97
N GLY A 25 1.85 11.20 -6.02
CA GLY A 25 2.25 11.33 -7.42
C GLY A 25 3.12 10.18 -7.92
N HIS A 26 3.41 10.20 -9.22
CA HIS A 26 4.18 9.16 -9.91
C HIS A 26 5.66 9.19 -9.49
N CYS A 27 6.27 8.03 -9.22
CA CYS A 27 7.71 7.90 -8.96
C CYS A 27 8.26 8.88 -7.89
N HIS A 28 7.55 9.06 -6.77
CA HIS A 28 8.04 9.92 -5.69
C HIS A 28 9.42 9.42 -5.18
N PRO A 29 10.46 10.27 -5.08
CA PRO A 29 11.84 9.80 -4.81
C PRO A 29 11.99 8.95 -3.55
N LYS A 30 11.28 9.30 -2.47
CA LYS A 30 11.28 8.50 -1.23
C LYS A 30 10.64 7.11 -1.40
N LEU A 31 9.59 6.99 -2.22
CA LEU A 31 8.93 5.71 -2.48
C LEU A 31 9.81 4.83 -3.35
N VAL A 32 10.43 5.40 -4.38
CA VAL A 32 11.38 4.68 -5.25
C VAL A 32 12.56 4.16 -4.43
N ALA A 33 13.16 5.01 -3.58
CA ALA A 33 14.27 4.59 -2.73
C ALA A 33 13.87 3.44 -1.77
N ALA A 34 12.75 3.57 -1.06
CA ALA A 34 12.27 2.53 -0.14
C ALA A 34 11.95 1.21 -0.85
N LEU A 35 11.30 1.28 -2.04
CA LEU A 35 11.03 0.11 -2.86
C LEU A 35 12.33 -0.58 -3.30
N THR A 36 13.28 0.18 -3.85
CA THR A 36 14.55 -0.37 -4.36
C THR A 36 15.40 -0.98 -3.25
N GLU A 37 15.50 -0.33 -2.09
CA GLU A 37 16.22 -0.86 -0.93
C GLU A 37 15.63 -2.21 -0.47
N GLN A 38 14.31 -2.25 -0.27
CA GLN A 38 13.64 -3.47 0.18
C GLN A 38 13.68 -4.57 -0.89
N ALA A 39 13.51 -4.22 -2.17
CA ALA A 39 13.61 -5.16 -3.28
C ALA A 39 15.01 -5.79 -3.40
N ASN A 40 16.07 -5.06 -3.09
CA ASN A 40 17.41 -5.64 -3.05
C ASN A 40 17.68 -6.47 -1.80
N THR A 41 16.76 -6.47 -0.83
CA THR A 41 16.89 -7.17 0.46
C THR A 41 16.01 -8.42 0.52
N LEU A 42 14.69 -8.27 0.40
CA LEU A 42 13.72 -9.36 0.57
C LEU A 42 12.33 -8.97 0.05
N TRP A 43 11.66 -9.87 -0.68
CA TRP A 43 10.34 -9.62 -1.28
C TRP A 43 9.20 -10.35 -0.56
N HIS A 44 9.32 -11.66 -0.39
CA HIS A 44 8.21 -12.48 0.10
C HIS A 44 8.72 -13.69 0.86
N VAL A 45 8.12 -13.94 2.03
CA VAL A 45 8.46 -15.07 2.91
C VAL A 45 7.21 -15.82 3.41
N SER A 46 6.03 -15.59 2.83
CA SER A 46 4.73 -16.00 3.39
C SER A 46 4.43 -15.38 4.77
N ASN A 47 3.30 -15.76 5.38
CA ASN A 47 2.89 -15.30 6.70
C ASN A 47 3.41 -16.20 7.85
N LEU A 48 4.36 -17.10 7.57
CA LEU A 48 4.92 -18.02 8.58
C LEU A 48 5.98 -17.38 9.48
N TYR A 49 6.45 -16.17 9.15
CA TYR A 49 7.53 -15.49 9.85
C TYR A 49 7.09 -14.11 10.35
N ARG A 50 7.86 -13.58 11.31
CA ARG A 50 7.75 -12.17 11.71
C ARG A 50 8.43 -11.29 10.68
N ILE A 51 7.71 -10.28 10.19
CA ILE A 51 8.18 -9.38 9.14
C ILE A 51 8.26 -7.98 9.73
N ALA A 52 9.48 -7.56 10.12
CA ALA A 52 9.69 -6.31 10.86
C ALA A 52 9.12 -5.06 10.15
N GLY A 53 9.18 -5.02 8.82
CA GLY A 53 8.57 -3.93 8.04
C GLY A 53 7.05 -3.88 8.17
N GLN A 54 6.39 -5.04 8.16
CA GLN A 54 4.94 -5.15 8.33
C GLN A 54 4.51 -4.79 9.75
N GLU A 55 5.26 -5.24 10.76
CA GLU A 55 5.01 -4.91 12.18
C GLU A 55 5.11 -3.39 12.42
N ARG A 56 6.15 -2.75 11.88
CA ARG A 56 6.32 -1.29 11.99
C ARG A 56 5.15 -0.52 11.37
N VAL A 57 4.66 -0.95 10.20
CA VAL A 57 3.49 -0.30 9.58
C VAL A 57 2.23 -0.57 10.39
N ALA A 58 2.06 -1.77 10.94
CA ALA A 58 0.93 -2.08 11.83
C ALA A 58 0.91 -1.17 13.07
N GLU A 59 2.06 -0.99 13.73
CA GLU A 59 2.21 -0.10 14.88
C GLU A 59 1.81 1.34 14.54
N ILE A 60 2.26 1.86 13.38
CA ILE A 60 1.89 3.21 12.92
C ILE A 60 0.37 3.32 12.70
N LEU A 61 -0.25 2.34 12.06
CA LEU A 61 -1.68 2.34 11.78
C LEU A 61 -2.52 2.26 13.06
N VAL A 62 -2.15 1.39 14.00
CA VAL A 62 -2.82 1.26 15.31
C VAL A 62 -2.69 2.57 16.09
N ALA A 63 -1.49 3.14 16.18
CA ALA A 63 -1.25 4.37 16.93
C ALA A 63 -1.99 5.61 16.38
N ASN A 64 -2.40 5.58 15.10
CA ASN A 64 -3.06 6.70 14.42
C ASN A 64 -4.51 6.38 14.03
N SER A 65 -5.13 5.37 14.62
CA SER A 65 -6.53 5.01 14.36
C SER A 65 -7.22 4.47 15.62
N PHE A 66 -8.46 4.00 15.47
CA PHE A 66 -9.20 3.35 16.56
C PHE A 66 -8.87 1.85 16.69
N ALA A 67 -8.12 1.28 15.75
CA ALA A 67 -7.95 -0.15 15.63
C ALA A 67 -6.93 -0.69 16.65
N ASP A 68 -7.22 -1.84 17.26
CA ASP A 68 -6.26 -2.56 18.11
C ASP A 68 -5.33 -3.48 17.31
N THR A 69 -5.76 -3.94 16.14
CA THR A 69 -5.03 -4.89 15.28
C THR A 69 -5.26 -4.60 13.79
N VAL A 70 -4.33 -5.05 12.94
CA VAL A 70 -4.35 -4.84 11.48
C VAL A 70 -4.03 -6.15 10.76
N PHE A 71 -4.71 -6.40 9.63
CA PHE A 71 -4.42 -7.50 8.71
C PHE A 71 -4.16 -6.93 7.30
N PHE A 72 -3.00 -7.24 6.73
CA PHE A 72 -2.60 -6.73 5.41
C PHE A 72 -3.07 -7.64 4.28
N ASN A 73 -3.58 -7.01 3.21
CA ASN A 73 -4.01 -7.65 1.97
C ASN A 73 -3.36 -6.94 0.78
N ASN A 74 -3.57 -7.45 -0.44
CA ASN A 74 -2.98 -6.89 -1.66
C ASN A 74 -3.92 -5.88 -2.34
N SER A 75 -5.24 -5.98 -2.08
CA SER A 75 -6.24 -5.12 -2.70
C SER A 75 -7.33 -4.66 -1.74
N GLY A 76 -8.05 -3.61 -2.14
CA GLY A 76 -9.23 -3.16 -1.41
C GLY A 76 -10.36 -4.19 -1.38
N ALA A 77 -10.51 -4.99 -2.43
CA ALA A 77 -11.52 -6.06 -2.48
C ALA A 77 -11.24 -7.16 -1.45
N GLU A 78 -9.98 -7.61 -1.34
CA GLU A 78 -9.58 -8.59 -0.31
C GLU A 78 -9.76 -8.03 1.11
N ALA A 79 -9.45 -6.75 1.32
CA ALA A 79 -9.68 -6.08 2.62
C ALA A 79 -11.16 -6.03 2.99
N VAL A 80 -12.04 -5.73 2.03
CA VAL A 80 -13.50 -5.76 2.23
C VAL A 80 -13.99 -7.17 2.52
N GLU A 81 -13.56 -8.18 1.76
CA GLU A 81 -13.91 -9.59 2.01
C GLU A 81 -13.45 -10.05 3.40
N ALA A 82 -12.21 -9.73 3.80
CA ALA A 82 -11.72 -10.01 5.14
C ALA A 82 -12.60 -9.35 6.22
N SER A 83 -13.00 -8.09 6.02
CA SER A 83 -13.89 -7.39 6.96
C SER A 83 -15.27 -8.04 7.08
N ILE A 84 -15.87 -8.47 5.96
CA ILE A 84 -17.17 -9.13 5.93
C ILE A 84 -17.08 -10.47 6.67
N LYS A 85 -16.04 -11.26 6.38
CA LYS A 85 -15.82 -12.55 7.04
C LYS A 85 -15.59 -12.40 8.55
N MET A 86 -14.81 -11.40 8.96
CA MET A 86 -14.57 -11.12 10.38
C MET A 86 -15.86 -10.71 11.08
N ALA A 87 -16.63 -9.77 10.51
CA ALA A 87 -17.91 -9.36 11.06
C ALA A 87 -18.90 -10.53 11.18
N ARG A 88 -19.00 -11.37 10.15
CA ARG A 88 -19.88 -12.54 10.16
C ARG A 88 -19.45 -13.64 11.13
N ARG A 89 -18.15 -13.80 11.39
CA ARG A 89 -17.61 -14.81 12.31
C ARG A 89 -17.64 -14.36 13.78
N TYR A 90 -17.67 -13.05 14.03
CA TYR A 90 -17.72 -12.49 15.38
C TYR A 90 -19.05 -12.77 16.08
N HIS A 91 -20.13 -12.94 15.29
CA HIS A 91 -21.42 -13.44 15.74
C HIS A 91 -21.44 -14.97 15.81
#